data_AF-A0A960CWW4-F1
#
_entry.id   AF-A0A960CWW4-F1
#
_cell.length_a   1.000
_cell.length_b   1.000
_cell.length_c   1.000
_cell.angle_alpha   90.00
_cell.angle_beta   90.00
_cell.angle_gamma   90.00
#
_symmetry.space_group_name_H-M   'P 1'
#
loop_
_entity.id
_entity.type
_entity.pdbx_description
1 polymer ?
#
loop_
_entity_poly.entity_id
_entity_poly.type
_entity_poly.pdbx_seq_one_letter_code
_entity_poly.pdbx_strand_id
1 'polypeptide(L)'
;MVSFLLVLVLVIAVAVLIGFVLGYNKVRGADVRVDEALGGIDVQLTRRASLIPSLVSTVQTFASHEKSVLGHIADAQMALTAATAGKSVAQRSSAERQFDSAMGQVLALGQTYPQLSSSNNFLNLQQNLADTEDKLAFARQYYNDAVATVNRLTTTIPWMFVAGMAGVKQREFYQVPK
;
A
#
# COMPACT_ATOMS: atom_id res chain seq x y z
N MET A 1 -55.71 18.51 12.14
CA MET A 1 -55.23 17.25 11.50
C MET A 1 -54.16 17.53 10.45
N VAL A 2 -54.42 18.39 9.45
CA VAL A 2 -53.44 18.73 8.39
C VAL A 2 -52.13 19.33 8.94
N SER A 3 -52.20 20.28 9.86
CA SER A 3 -50.99 20.88 10.46
C SER A 3 -50.13 19.89 11.24
N PHE A 4 -50.75 18.90 11.90
CA PHE A 4 -50.03 17.84 12.61
C PHE A 4 -49.31 16.89 11.62
N LEU A 5 -49.97 16.53 10.52
CA LEU A 5 -49.34 15.74 9.44
C LEU A 5 -48.16 16.48 8.80
N LEU A 6 -48.29 17.79 8.57
CA LEU A 6 -47.20 18.61 8.02
C LEU A 6 -46.00 18.67 8.97
N VAL A 7 -46.23 18.83 10.27
CA VAL A 7 -45.16 18.81 11.29
C VAL A 7 -44.49 17.44 11.34
N LEU A 8 -45.26 16.35 11.28
CA LEU A 8 -44.70 14.99 11.26
C LEU A 8 -43.82 14.75 10.03
N VAL A 9 -44.28 15.15 8.84
CA VAL A 9 -43.50 15.05 7.59
C VAL A 9 -42.21 15.88 7.67
N LEU A 10 -42.28 17.10 8.22
CA LEU A 10 -41.10 17.95 8.40
C LEU A 10 -40.07 17.29 9.32
N VAL A 11 -40.51 16.75 10.47
CA VAL A 11 -39.63 16.08 11.43
C VAL A 11 -38.96 14.86 10.80
N ILE A 12 -39.71 14.04 10.06
CA ILE A 12 -39.16 12.88 9.33
C ILE A 12 -38.13 13.35 8.28
N ALA A 13 -38.44 14.39 7.51
CA ALA A 13 -37.53 14.92 6.50
C ALA A 13 -36.21 15.42 7.11
N VAL A 14 -36.28 16.15 8.24
CA VAL A 14 -35.09 16.60 8.98
C VAL A 14 -34.29 15.42 9.51
N ALA A 15 -34.94 14.39 10.07
CA ALA A 15 -34.25 13.20 10.57
C ALA A 15 -33.51 12.45 9.45
N VAL A 16 -34.13 12.30 8.27
CA VAL A 16 -33.51 11.69 7.09
C VAL A 16 -32.30 12.51 6.62
N LEU A 17 -32.42 13.84 6.58
CA LEU A 17 -31.33 14.72 6.16
C LEU A 17 -30.13 14.65 7.11
N ILE A 18 -30.36 14.63 8.43
CA ILE A 18 -29.30 14.43 9.42
C ILE A 18 -28.63 13.07 9.22
N GLY A 19 -29.41 12.01 9.05
CA GLY A 19 -28.89 10.67 8.78
C GLY A 19 -28.04 10.60 7.51
N PHE A 20 -28.47 11.31 6.45
CA PHE A 20 -27.75 11.41 5.20
C PHE A 20 -26.39 12.11 5.36
N VAL A 21 -26.34 13.27 6.01
CA VAL A 21 -25.10 14.03 6.22
C VAL A 21 -24.10 13.23 7.07
N LEU A 22 -24.57 12.57 8.14
CA LEU A 22 -23.72 11.71 8.96
C LEU A 22 -23.17 10.53 8.16
N GLY A 23 -24.00 9.89 7.33
CA GLY A 23 -23.58 8.81 6.45
C GLY A 23 -22.56 9.25 5.41
N TYR A 24 -22.77 10.42 4.81
CA TYR A 24 -21.88 10.95 3.80
C TYR A 24 -20.48 11.17 4.36
N ASN A 25 -20.39 11.83 5.52
CA ASN A 25 -19.12 12.07 6.20
C ASN A 25 -18.46 10.76 6.65
N LYS A 26 -19.25 9.78 7.12
CA LYS A 26 -18.73 8.47 7.52
C LYS A 26 -18.11 7.72 6.35
N VAL A 27 -18.79 7.68 5.21
CA VAL A 27 -18.32 6.98 4.00
C VAL A 27 -17.10 7.69 3.40
N ARG A 28 -17.13 9.02 3.28
CA ARG A 28 -15.97 9.80 2.82
C ARG A 28 -14.77 9.69 3.76
N GLY A 29 -14.99 9.72 5.07
CA GLY A 29 -13.92 9.56 6.05
C GLY A 29 -13.25 8.18 5.96
N ALA A 30 -14.03 7.12 5.71
CA ALA A 30 -13.48 5.79 5.48
C ALA A 30 -12.66 5.72 4.19
N ASP A 31 -13.09 6.38 3.11
CA ASP A 31 -12.35 6.44 1.84
C ASP A 31 -11.01 7.21 1.98
N VAL A 32 -11.00 8.32 2.72
CA VAL A 32 -9.77 9.04 3.05
C VAL A 32 -8.81 8.15 3.84
N ARG A 33 -9.32 7.37 4.80
CA ARG A 33 -8.49 6.44 5.58
C ARG A 33 -7.84 5.35 4.73
N VAL A 34 -8.49 4.91 3.64
CA VAL A 34 -7.89 3.99 2.67
C VAL A 34 -6.73 4.66 1.92
N ASP A 35 -6.91 5.90 1.47
CA ASP A 35 -5.86 6.66 0.78
C ASP A 35 -4.68 6.96 1.73
N GLU A 36 -4.93 7.26 3.01
CA GLU A 36 -3.90 7.39 4.06
C GLU A 36 -3.12 6.08 4.27
N ALA A 37 -3.83 4.96 4.39
CA ALA A 37 -3.21 3.65 4.56
C ALA A 37 -2.35 3.26 3.35
N LEU A 38 -2.79 3.60 2.14
CA LEU A 38 -2.00 3.41 0.92
C LEU A 38 -0.72 4.25 0.92
N GLY A 39 -0.80 5.49 1.41
CA GLY A 39 0.38 6.34 1.61
C GLY A 39 1.39 5.72 2.57
N GLY A 40 0.94 5.00 3.60
CA GLY A 40 1.82 4.23 4.49
C GLY A 40 2.63 3.16 3.77
N ILE A 41 2.03 2.47 2.80
CA ILE A 41 2.72 1.50 1.92
C ILE A 41 3.73 2.22 1.04
N ASP A 42 3.34 3.35 0.42
CA ASP A 42 4.19 4.12 -0.48
C ASP A 42 5.47 4.61 0.20
N VAL A 43 5.39 5.00 1.47
CA VAL A 43 6.56 5.37 2.28
C VAL A 43 7.54 4.20 2.40
N GLN A 44 7.07 2.98 2.65
CA GLN A 44 7.94 1.82 2.78
C GLN A 44 8.54 1.39 1.42
N LEU A 45 7.76 1.44 0.33
CA LEU A 45 8.27 1.15 -1.02
C LEU A 45 9.33 2.17 -1.45
N THR A 46 9.11 3.44 -1.16
CA THR A 46 10.08 4.51 -1.43
C THR A 46 11.36 4.30 -0.61
N ARG A 47 11.23 3.91 0.66
CA ARG A 47 12.38 3.55 1.51
C ARG A 47 13.19 2.41 0.90
N ARG A 48 12.54 1.33 0.42
CA ARG A 48 13.23 0.24 -0.29
C ARG A 48 13.99 0.71 -1.52
N ALA A 49 13.31 1.48 -2.38
CA ALA A 49 13.93 2.03 -3.59
C ALA A 49 15.14 2.92 -3.27
N SER A 50 15.11 3.64 -2.14
CA SER A 50 16.21 4.50 -1.70
C SER A 50 17.44 3.74 -1.18
N LEU A 51 17.30 2.48 -0.77
CA LEU A 51 18.40 1.62 -0.29
C LEU A 51 19.14 0.92 -1.44
N ILE A 52 18.56 0.90 -2.64
CA ILE A 52 19.13 0.21 -3.81
C ILE A 52 20.48 0.82 -4.27
N PRO A 53 20.67 2.14 -4.35
CA PRO A 53 21.94 2.70 -4.83
C PRO A 53 23.15 2.32 -3.96
N SER A 54 22.99 2.32 -2.63
CA SER A 54 24.06 1.90 -1.72
C SER A 54 24.36 0.41 -1.83
N LEU A 55 23.33 -0.41 -2.09
CA LEU A 55 23.49 -1.83 -2.40
C LEU A 55 24.27 -2.05 -3.69
N VAL A 56 23.88 -1.37 -4.77
CA VAL A 56 24.53 -1.47 -6.08
C VAL A 56 26.02 -1.14 -5.96
N SER A 57 26.36 -0.08 -5.25
CA SER A 57 27.76 0.29 -5.00
C SER A 57 28.54 -0.81 -4.25
N THR A 58 27.93 -1.41 -3.23
CA THR A 58 28.55 -2.49 -2.44
C THR A 58 28.75 -3.74 -3.29
N VAL A 59 27.72 -4.18 -4.01
CA VAL A 59 27.81 -5.36 -4.90
C VAL A 59 28.81 -5.11 -6.02
N GLN A 60 28.84 -3.92 -6.62
CA GLN A 60 29.83 -3.59 -7.65
C GLN A 60 31.28 -3.66 -7.15
N THR A 61 31.53 -3.42 -5.86
CA THR A 61 32.88 -3.48 -5.28
C THR A 61 33.40 -4.91 -5.23
N PHE A 62 32.55 -5.90 -4.95
CA PHE A 62 32.95 -7.30 -4.74
C PHE A 62 32.60 -8.25 -5.89
N ALA A 63 31.55 -7.92 -6.66
CA ALA A 63 30.97 -8.76 -7.71
C ALA A 63 30.69 -7.94 -8.98
N SER A 64 31.67 -7.15 -9.42
CA SER A 64 31.54 -6.24 -10.58
C SER A 64 31.18 -6.93 -11.91
N HIS A 65 31.50 -8.22 -12.02
CA HIS A 65 31.21 -9.07 -13.18
C HIS A 65 29.74 -9.52 -13.26
N GLU A 66 28.97 -9.39 -12.18
CA GLU A 66 27.56 -9.79 -12.10
C GLU A 66 26.61 -8.73 -12.69
N LYS A 67 26.82 -8.39 -13.96
CA LYS A 67 26.07 -7.33 -14.65
C LYS A 67 24.57 -7.63 -14.74
N SER A 68 24.19 -8.90 -14.91
CA SER A 68 22.78 -9.31 -14.98
C SER A 68 22.05 -8.99 -13.68
N VAL A 69 22.65 -9.35 -12.53
CA VAL A 69 22.05 -9.10 -11.20
C VAL A 69 21.94 -7.60 -10.95
N LEU A 70 22.99 -6.83 -11.25
CA LEU A 70 22.97 -5.36 -11.12
C LEU A 70 21.89 -4.71 -11.99
N GLY A 71 21.65 -5.23 -13.20
CA GLY A 71 20.56 -4.80 -14.08
C GLY A 71 19.19 -5.06 -13.47
N HIS A 72 18.94 -6.27 -12.97
CA HIS A 72 17.67 -6.61 -12.31
C HIS A 72 17.36 -5.74 -11.09
N ILE A 73 18.39 -5.37 -10.32
CA ILE A 73 18.23 -4.44 -9.18
C ILE A 73 17.82 -3.04 -9.66
N ALA A 74 18.44 -2.54 -10.74
CA ALA A 74 18.09 -1.24 -11.31
C ALA A 74 16.65 -1.24 -11.86
N ASP A 75 16.26 -2.31 -12.55
CA ASP A 75 14.89 -2.48 -13.04
C ASP A 75 13.87 -2.53 -11.89
N ALA A 76 14.20 -3.24 -10.80
CA ALA A 76 13.36 -3.28 -9.61
C ALA A 76 13.21 -1.90 -8.96
N GLN A 77 14.27 -1.09 -8.92
CA GLN A 77 14.20 0.28 -8.41
C GLN A 77 13.24 1.14 -9.23
N MET A 78 13.35 1.07 -10.55
CA MET A 78 12.48 1.81 -11.47
C MET A 78 11.02 1.35 -11.32
N ALA A 79 10.78 0.04 -11.21
CA ALA A 79 9.45 -0.51 -11.01
C ALA A 79 8.81 -0.02 -9.71
N LEU A 80 9.55 -0.05 -8.59
CA LEU A 80 9.06 0.47 -7.30
C LEU A 80 8.71 1.96 -7.37
N THR A 81 9.59 2.75 -8.00
CA THR A 81 9.40 4.21 -8.14
C THR A 81 8.23 4.54 -9.05
N ALA A 82 8.02 3.79 -10.13
CA ALA A 82 6.88 3.96 -11.02
C ALA A 82 5.57 3.53 -10.35
N ALA A 83 5.59 2.47 -9.53
CA ALA A 83 4.39 1.95 -8.89
C ALA A 83 3.81 2.89 -7.82
N THR A 84 4.65 3.68 -7.16
CA THR A 84 4.19 4.68 -6.16
C THR A 84 3.61 5.95 -6.79
N ALA A 85 3.79 6.18 -8.10
CA ALA A 85 3.26 7.36 -8.79
C ALA A 85 1.74 7.30 -9.07
N GLY A 86 1.15 6.09 -9.11
CA GLY A 86 -0.28 5.87 -9.36
C GLY A 86 -1.05 5.49 -8.10
N LYS A 87 -2.36 5.19 -8.23
CA LYS A 87 -3.19 4.62 -7.13
C LYS A 87 -3.38 3.09 -7.23
N SER A 88 -2.75 2.43 -8.20
CA SER A 88 -2.95 1.00 -8.43
C SER A 88 -2.21 0.16 -7.38
N VAL A 89 -2.98 -0.63 -6.64
CA VAL A 89 -2.48 -1.64 -5.70
C VAL A 89 -1.79 -2.78 -6.46
N ALA A 90 -2.35 -3.19 -7.60
CA ALA A 90 -1.79 -4.26 -8.42
C ALA A 90 -0.38 -3.91 -8.95
N GLN A 91 -0.16 -2.65 -9.35
CA GLN A 91 1.17 -2.19 -9.80
C GLN A 91 2.20 -2.25 -8.66
N ARG A 92 1.82 -1.81 -7.45
CA ARG A 92 2.69 -1.89 -6.26
C ARG A 92 3.04 -3.33 -5.92
N SER A 93 2.03 -4.20 -5.86
CA SER A 93 2.21 -5.63 -5.63
C SER A 93 3.13 -6.29 -6.67
N SER A 94 3.04 -5.88 -7.94
CA SER A 94 3.94 -6.39 -8.98
C SER A 94 5.38 -5.88 -8.83
N ALA A 95 5.56 -4.61 -8.52
CA ALA A 95 6.89 -4.03 -8.31
C ALA A 95 7.59 -4.63 -7.10
N GLU A 96 6.86 -4.91 -6.02
CA GLU A 96 7.37 -5.63 -4.85
C GLU A 96 7.87 -7.02 -5.22
N ARG A 97 7.10 -7.81 -5.97
CA ARG A 97 7.55 -9.15 -6.42
C ARG A 97 8.84 -9.08 -7.24
N GLN A 98 8.95 -8.09 -8.12
CA GLN A 98 10.16 -7.89 -8.90
C GLN A 98 11.36 -7.54 -8.01
N PHE A 99 11.14 -6.69 -7.00
CA PHE A 99 12.15 -6.35 -6.01
C PHE A 99 12.59 -7.57 -5.18
N ASP A 100 11.65 -8.36 -4.66
CA ASP A 100 11.95 -9.55 -3.86
C ASP A 100 12.74 -10.58 -4.68
N SER A 101 12.38 -10.77 -5.96
CA SER A 101 13.14 -11.61 -6.89
C SER A 101 14.56 -11.10 -7.10
N ALA A 102 14.75 -9.80 -7.29
CA ALA A 102 16.08 -9.20 -7.48
C ALA A 102 16.93 -9.34 -6.20
N MET A 103 16.34 -9.11 -5.02
CA MET A 103 17.03 -9.27 -3.75
C MET A 103 17.40 -10.73 -3.47
N GLY A 104 16.55 -11.69 -3.83
CA GLY A 104 16.90 -13.11 -3.75
C GLY A 104 18.18 -13.46 -4.53
N GLN A 105 18.35 -12.90 -5.72
CA GLN A 105 19.58 -13.07 -6.52
C GLN A 105 20.79 -12.44 -5.83
N VAL A 106 20.64 -11.23 -5.26
CA VAL A 106 21.71 -10.56 -4.52
C VAL A 106 22.14 -11.34 -3.28
N LEU A 107 21.19 -11.93 -2.56
CA LEU A 107 21.49 -12.79 -1.41
C LEU A 107 22.23 -14.06 -1.83
N ALA A 108 21.90 -14.63 -2.99
CA ALA A 108 22.63 -15.76 -3.56
C ALA A 108 24.08 -15.42 -3.93
N LEU A 109 24.36 -14.17 -4.35
CA LEU A 109 25.74 -13.70 -4.56
C LEU A 109 26.56 -13.74 -3.26
N GLY A 110 25.94 -13.52 -2.10
CA GLY A 110 26.63 -13.63 -0.81
C GLY A 110 27.23 -15.03 -0.56
N GLN A 111 26.61 -16.08 -1.09
CA GLN A 111 27.14 -17.45 -0.99
C GLN A 111 28.35 -17.67 -1.89
N THR A 112 28.36 -17.02 -3.06
CA THR A 112 29.45 -17.14 -4.05
C THR A 112 30.62 -16.21 -3.72
N TYR A 113 30.35 -15.08 -3.05
CA TYR A 113 31.31 -14.05 -2.68
C TYR A 113 31.34 -13.83 -1.15
N PRO A 114 32.12 -14.64 -0.39
CA PRO A 114 32.16 -14.54 1.08
C PRO A 114 32.56 -13.15 1.62
N GLN A 115 33.37 -12.40 0.85
CA GLN A 115 33.77 -11.03 1.18
C GLN A 115 32.57 -10.06 1.13
N LEU A 116 31.63 -10.27 0.21
CA LEU A 116 30.39 -9.50 0.14
C LEU A 116 29.50 -9.80 1.34
N SER A 117 29.33 -11.09 1.66
CA SER A 117 28.51 -11.54 2.81
C SER A 117 29.00 -11.00 4.14
N SER A 118 30.31 -10.84 4.30
CA SER A 118 30.93 -10.33 5.54
C SER A 118 31.00 -8.80 5.59
N SER A 119 30.63 -8.10 4.52
CA SER A 119 30.72 -6.64 4.49
C SER A 119 29.63 -6.02 5.37
N ASN A 120 30.02 -5.04 6.20
CA ASN A 120 29.08 -4.34 7.09
C ASN A 120 27.92 -3.71 6.31
N ASN A 121 28.16 -3.20 5.10
CA ASN A 121 27.11 -2.62 4.26
C ASN A 121 26.08 -3.65 3.82
N PHE A 122 26.51 -4.87 3.49
CA PHE A 122 25.60 -5.94 3.09
C PHE A 122 24.81 -6.51 4.26
N LEU A 123 25.42 -6.64 5.44
CA LEU A 123 24.71 -7.03 6.66
C LEU A 123 23.67 -5.98 7.08
N ASN A 124 24.05 -4.70 7.06
CA ASN A 124 23.13 -3.59 7.34
C ASN A 124 21.97 -3.53 6.35
N LEU A 125 22.21 -3.85 5.07
CA LEU A 125 21.14 -3.95 4.08
C LEU A 125 20.16 -5.05 4.47
N GLN A 126 20.64 -6.27 4.74
CA GLN A 126 19.76 -7.39 5.11
C GLN A 126 18.87 -7.04 6.29
N GLN A 127 19.43 -6.40 7.32
CA GLN A 127 18.66 -5.92 8.45
C GLN A 127 17.61 -4.87 8.03
N ASN A 128 17.99 -3.87 7.25
CA ASN A 128 17.06 -2.84 6.79
C ASN A 128 15.93 -3.41 5.90
N LEU A 129 16.23 -4.43 5.09
CA LEU A 129 15.23 -5.11 4.26
C LEU A 129 14.23 -5.87 5.14
N ALA A 130 14.72 -6.65 6.10
CA ALA A 130 13.88 -7.36 7.07
C ALA A 130 12.98 -6.38 7.84
N ASP A 131 13.55 -5.33 8.44
CA ASP A 131 12.81 -4.30 9.16
C ASP A 131 11.75 -3.61 8.28
N THR A 132 12.03 -3.49 6.98
CA THR A 132 11.09 -2.85 6.04
C THR A 132 10.01 -3.82 5.59
N GLU A 133 10.28 -5.13 5.45
CA GLU A 133 9.23 -6.13 5.21
C GLU A 133 8.26 -6.21 6.39
N ASP A 134 8.73 -6.20 7.62
CA ASP A 134 7.84 -6.23 8.79
C ASP A 134 6.91 -5.00 8.82
N LYS A 135 7.46 -3.81 8.57
CA LYS A 135 6.68 -2.56 8.47
C LYS A 135 5.70 -2.58 7.30
N LEU A 136 6.12 -3.13 6.16
CA LEU A 136 5.30 -3.22 4.97
C LEU A 136 4.17 -4.22 5.15
N ALA A 137 4.42 -5.36 5.79
CA ALA A 137 3.40 -6.34 6.16
C ALA A 137 2.31 -5.70 7.05
N PHE A 138 2.72 -4.93 8.07
CA PHE A 138 1.78 -4.17 8.89
C PHE A 138 1.01 -3.11 8.08
N ALA A 139 1.69 -2.37 7.21
CA ALA A 139 1.05 -1.37 6.35
C ALA A 139 0.01 -2.00 5.39
N ARG A 140 0.31 -3.16 4.81
CA ARG A 140 -0.62 -3.95 3.98
C ARG A 140 -1.83 -4.41 4.78
N GLN A 141 -1.62 -4.89 6.01
CA GLN A 141 -2.73 -5.26 6.90
C GLN A 141 -3.61 -4.05 7.21
N TYR A 142 -3.01 -2.93 7.60
CA TYR A 142 -3.73 -1.70 7.91
C TYR A 142 -4.55 -1.18 6.72
N TYR A 143 -3.98 -1.23 5.51
CA TYR A 143 -4.69 -0.93 4.27
C TYR A 143 -5.88 -1.86 4.04
N ASN A 144 -5.68 -3.17 4.22
CA ASN A 144 -6.74 -4.16 4.06
C ASN A 144 -7.89 -3.95 5.06
N ASP A 145 -7.59 -3.58 6.30
CA ASP A 145 -8.61 -3.27 7.31
C ASP A 145 -9.40 -2.00 6.95
N ALA A 146 -8.73 -0.97 6.42
CA ALA A 146 -9.38 0.23 5.92
C ALA A 146 -10.28 -0.08 4.70
N VAL A 147 -9.80 -0.88 3.76
CA VAL A 147 -10.57 -1.34 2.59
C VAL A 147 -11.77 -2.18 3.02
N ALA A 148 -11.61 -3.10 3.97
CA ALA A 148 -12.72 -3.88 4.51
C ALA A 148 -13.81 -2.97 5.11
N THR A 149 -13.40 -1.89 5.78
CA THR A 149 -14.33 -0.91 6.34
C THR A 149 -15.09 -0.16 5.25
N VAL A 150 -14.41 0.34 4.23
CA VAL A 150 -15.06 1.00 3.08
C VAL A 150 -15.99 0.02 2.36
N ASN A 151 -15.52 -1.18 2.03
CA ASN A 151 -16.31 -2.19 1.32
C ASN A 151 -17.55 -2.62 2.11
N ARG A 152 -17.44 -2.71 3.44
CA ARG A 152 -18.61 -2.94 4.32
C ARG A 152 -19.60 -1.78 4.24
N LEU A 153 -19.14 -0.54 4.35
CA LEU A 153 -20.02 0.64 4.26
C LEU A 153 -20.68 0.76 2.88
N THR A 154 -19.99 0.42 1.80
CA THR A 154 -20.57 0.49 0.45
C THR A 154 -21.54 -0.65 0.14
N THR A 155 -21.53 -1.74 0.91
CA THR A 155 -22.37 -2.94 0.66
C THR A 155 -23.52 -3.08 1.66
N THR A 156 -23.50 -2.37 2.79
CA THR A 156 -24.50 -2.53 3.86
C THR A 156 -25.48 -1.37 3.91
N ILE A 157 -26.75 -1.65 4.23
CA ILE A 157 -27.79 -0.64 4.50
C ILE A 157 -27.55 0.01 5.87
N PRO A 158 -27.80 1.32 6.06
CA PRO A 158 -28.31 2.30 5.07
C PRO A 158 -27.22 2.94 4.19
N TRP A 159 -25.94 2.66 4.46
CA TRP A 159 -24.81 3.39 3.89
C TRP A 159 -24.61 3.18 2.38
N MET A 160 -25.02 2.02 1.84
CA MET A 160 -24.95 1.73 0.39
C MET A 160 -25.60 2.82 -0.47
N PHE A 161 -26.74 3.38 -0.04
CA PHE A 161 -27.43 4.45 -0.78
C PHE A 161 -26.63 5.75 -0.77
N VAL A 162 -25.94 6.04 0.33
CA VAL A 162 -25.13 7.24 0.50
C VAL A 162 -23.78 7.11 -0.21
N ALA A 163 -23.22 5.91 -0.26
CA ALA A 163 -21.93 5.63 -0.88
C ALA A 163 -21.87 6.02 -2.37
N GLY A 164 -22.92 5.68 -3.13
CA GLY A 164 -23.03 6.06 -4.53
C GLY A 164 -23.01 7.58 -4.74
N MET A 165 -23.74 8.32 -3.90
CA MET A 165 -23.76 9.79 -3.93
C MET A 165 -22.44 10.43 -3.46
N ALA A 166 -21.74 9.78 -2.52
CA ALA A 166 -20.43 10.19 -2.05
C ALA A 166 -19.27 9.89 -3.02
N GLY A 167 -19.57 9.23 -4.15
CA GLY A 167 -18.56 8.81 -5.14
C GLY A 167 -17.59 7.75 -4.61
N VAL A 168 -17.91 7.11 -3.49
CA VAL A 168 -17.06 6.08 -2.88
C VAL A 168 -17.48 4.72 -3.42
N LYS A 169 -16.54 4.04 -4.07
CA LYS A 169 -16.73 2.70 -4.61
C LYS A 169 -15.96 1.69 -3.77
N GLN A 170 -16.28 0.40 -3.97
CA GLN A 170 -15.47 -0.67 -3.40
C GLN A 170 -14.01 -0.54 -3.88
N ARG A 171 -13.09 -0.82 -2.96
CA ARG A 171 -11.64 -0.80 -3.19
C ARG A 171 -11.12 -2.24 -3.17
N GLU A 172 -10.08 -2.49 -3.95
CA GLU A 172 -9.43 -3.79 -3.98
C GLU A 172 -8.55 -3.98 -2.73
N PHE A 173 -8.49 -5.22 -2.23
CA PHE A 173 -7.55 -5.56 -1.17
C PHE A 173 -6.12 -5.66 -1.71
N TYR A 174 -5.16 -5.35 -0.86
CA TYR A 174 -3.76 -5.72 -1.07
C TYR A 174 -3.62 -7.23 -0.97
N GLN A 175 -3.39 -7.88 -2.10
CA GLN A 175 -3.15 -9.31 -2.14
C GLN A 175 -1.76 -9.60 -1.58
N VAL A 176 -1.70 -10.45 -0.55
CA VAL A 176 -0.44 -11.10 -0.15
C VAL A 176 -0.20 -12.22 -1.17
N PRO A 177 0.98 -12.29 -1.80
CA PRO A 177 1.32 -13.42 -2.66
C PRO A 177 1.11 -14.73 -1.88
N LYS A 178 0.42 -15.69 -2.49
CA LYS A 178 0.49 -17.08 -2.04
C LYS A 178 1.79 -17.70 -2.51
#